data_AF-A0A2W6U2Z3-F1
#
_entry.id   AF-A0A2W6U2Z3-F1
#
_cell.length_a   1.000
_cell.length_b   1.000
_cell.length_c   1.000
_cell.angle_alpha   90.00
_cell.angle_beta   90.00
_cell.angle_gamma   90.00
#
_symmetry.space_group_name_H-M   'P 1'
#
loop_
_entity.id
_entity.type
_entity.pdbx_description
1 polymer ?
#
loop_
_entity_poly.entity_id
_entity_poly.type
_entity_poly.pdbx_seq_one_letter_code
_entity_poly.pdbx_strand_id
1 'polypeptide(L)'
;MKTLFTVLFLFIIQIFSAQEEDYEYANGVFHFEENKTQKIFTDWTRIRQSPNVNAQILDSLQTNQQVVILKKEETILKLGERRANWYKISYQKGDKTSEGYVWGGNLCVGYRNKNGYDFLFGLTKTVNKKDKQSPEITIQQN
;
A
#
# COMPACT_ATOMS: atom_id res chain seq x y z
N MET A 1 26.07 45.98 3.27
CA MET A 1 25.25 45.20 4.22
C MET A 1 23.96 44.68 3.59
N LYS A 2 23.11 45.52 2.98
CA LYS A 2 21.82 45.08 2.38
C LYS A 2 21.96 43.96 1.35
N THR A 3 22.95 44.06 0.45
CA THR A 3 23.26 43.04 -0.57
C THR A 3 23.64 41.68 0.01
N LEU A 4 24.32 41.66 1.16
CA LEU A 4 24.74 40.42 1.82
C LEU A 4 23.54 39.69 2.45
N PHE A 5 22.59 40.44 3.02
CA PHE A 5 21.33 39.88 3.51
C PHE A 5 20.43 39.38 2.37
N THR A 6 20.41 40.05 1.22
CA THR A 6 19.66 39.58 0.04
C THR A 6 20.20 38.27 -0.51
N VAL A 7 21.52 38.12 -0.60
CA VAL A 7 22.17 36.87 -1.03
C VAL A 7 21.90 35.75 -0.03
N LEU A 8 22.03 36.02 1.28
CA LEU A 8 21.72 35.04 2.32
C LEU A 8 20.26 34.58 2.28
N PHE A 9 19.32 35.50 2.05
CA PHE A 9 17.90 35.19 1.92
C PHE A 9 17.60 34.28 0.71
N LEU A 10 18.28 34.53 -0.42
CA LEU A 10 18.18 33.67 -1.61
C LEU A 10 18.68 32.24 -1.35
N PHE A 11 19.77 32.08 -0.58
CA PHE A 11 20.26 30.74 -0.19
C PHE A 11 19.30 29.99 0.74
N ILE A 12 18.62 30.69 1.65
CA ILE A 12 17.64 30.08 2.55
C ILE A 12 16.44 29.52 1.77
N ILE A 13 15.97 30.21 0.72
CA ILE A 13 14.86 29.74 -0.12
C ILE A 13 15.21 28.41 -0.82
N GLN A 14 16.47 28.24 -1.25
CA GLN A 14 16.92 27.00 -1.90
C GLN A 14 16.84 25.78 -0.96
N ILE A 15 17.05 25.97 0.35
CA ILE A 15 16.97 24.88 1.34
C ILE A 15 15.51 24.42 1.52
N PHE A 16 14.54 25.32 1.40
CA PHE A 16 13.12 24.95 1.46
C PHE A 16 12.64 24.22 0.19
N SER A 17 13.16 24.57 -0.99
CA SER A 17 12.83 23.90 -2.25
C SER A 17 13.54 22.56 -2.46
N ALA A 18 14.63 22.30 -1.71
CA ALA A 18 15.40 21.05 -1.77
C ALA A 18 14.91 19.98 -0.77
N GLN A 19 13.75 20.18 -0.13
CA GLN A 19 13.08 19.07 0.54
C GLN A 19 12.62 18.10 -0.54
N GLU A 20 13.38 17.04 -0.77
CA GLU A 20 12.91 15.88 -1.51
C GLU A 20 11.63 15.40 -0.80
N GLU A 21 10.47 15.67 -1.41
CA GLU A 21 9.31 14.81 -1.19
C GLU A 21 9.80 13.42 -1.59
N ASP A 22 10.03 12.56 -0.62
CA ASP A 22 10.23 11.13 -0.85
C ASP A 22 8.93 10.68 -1.54
N TYR A 23 8.89 10.72 -2.87
CA TYR A 23 7.76 10.30 -3.67
C TYR A 23 7.67 8.79 -3.47
N GLU A 24 7.02 8.41 -2.38
CA GLU A 24 6.93 7.03 -1.94
C GLU A 24 5.90 6.31 -2.81
N TYR A 25 6.25 6.01 -4.05
CA TYR A 25 5.38 5.23 -4.94
C TYR A 25 5.09 3.86 -4.30
N ALA A 26 3.84 3.42 -4.43
CA ALA A 26 3.48 2.05 -4.12
C ALA A 26 4.30 1.09 -5.00
N ASN A 27 4.67 -0.07 -4.47
CA ASN A 27 5.28 -1.10 -5.29
C ASN A 27 4.24 -1.54 -6.35
N GLY A 28 4.64 -1.56 -7.63
CA GLY A 28 3.71 -1.80 -8.75
C GLY A 28 2.91 -3.09 -8.66
N VAL A 29 3.42 -4.11 -7.95
CA VAL A 29 2.72 -5.39 -7.71
C VAL A 29 1.42 -5.25 -6.90
N PHE A 30 1.22 -4.13 -6.20
CA PHE A 30 -0.01 -3.83 -5.45
C PHE A 30 -0.93 -2.86 -6.19
N HIS A 31 -0.79 -2.74 -7.51
CA HIS A 31 -1.73 -1.99 -8.33
C HIS A 31 -2.92 -2.88 -8.70
N PHE A 32 -4.10 -2.51 -8.21
CA PHE A 32 -5.36 -3.18 -8.54
C PHE A 32 -6.32 -2.22 -9.27
N GLU A 33 -6.98 -2.75 -10.30
CA GLU A 33 -7.97 -2.03 -11.10
C GLU A 33 -9.30 -1.88 -10.36
N GLU A 34 -9.92 -0.72 -10.51
CA GLU A 34 -11.28 -0.48 -10.01
C GLU A 34 -12.30 -1.36 -10.74
N ASN A 35 -13.37 -1.72 -10.02
CA ASN A 35 -14.45 -2.61 -10.45
C ASN A 35 -13.99 -4.04 -10.80
N LYS A 36 -12.79 -4.44 -10.41
CA LYS A 36 -12.31 -5.82 -10.50
C LYS A 36 -12.40 -6.54 -9.15
N THR A 37 -12.55 -7.86 -9.22
CA THR A 37 -12.50 -8.71 -8.03
C THR A 37 -11.06 -8.95 -7.61
N GLN A 38 -10.86 -8.99 -6.30
CA GLN A 38 -9.61 -9.40 -5.69
C GLN A 38 -9.86 -10.30 -4.48
N LYS A 39 -8.83 -10.96 -3.97
CA LYS A 39 -8.94 -11.80 -2.78
C LYS A 39 -7.99 -11.38 -1.67
N ILE A 40 -8.40 -11.63 -0.43
CA ILE A 40 -7.53 -11.45 0.74
C ILE A 40 -6.44 -12.53 0.72
N PHE A 41 -5.18 -12.11 0.87
CA PHE A 41 -4.02 -13.01 0.89
C PHE A 41 -3.54 -13.36 2.31
N THR A 42 -3.69 -12.43 3.25
CA THR A 42 -3.29 -12.65 4.64
C THR A 42 -4.34 -13.44 5.40
N ASP A 43 -3.92 -14.21 6.41
CA ASP A 43 -4.83 -15.00 7.26
C ASP A 43 -6.07 -14.21 7.70
N TRP A 44 -5.83 -12.97 8.12
CA TRP A 44 -6.85 -11.97 8.43
C TRP A 44 -6.41 -10.58 7.97
N THR A 45 -7.38 -9.75 7.59
CA THR A 45 -7.18 -8.32 7.32
C THR A 45 -8.30 -7.50 7.95
N ARG A 46 -7.95 -6.36 8.54
CA ARG A 46 -8.92 -5.44 9.13
C ARG A 46 -9.50 -4.52 8.06
N ILE A 47 -10.82 -4.41 8.04
CA ILE A 47 -11.54 -3.41 7.25
C ILE A 47 -11.74 -2.18 8.11
N ARG A 48 -11.32 -1.03 7.60
CA ARG A 48 -11.30 0.22 8.35
C ARG A 48 -12.28 1.24 7.79
N GLN A 49 -12.66 2.19 8.64
CA GLN A 49 -13.57 3.28 8.26
C GLN A 49 -12.91 4.29 7.31
N SER A 50 -11.59 4.45 7.37
CA SER A 50 -10.82 5.35 6.51
C SER A 50 -9.44 4.74 6.21
N PRO A 51 -8.70 5.23 5.19
CA PRO A 51 -7.42 4.65 4.74
C PRO A 51 -6.26 4.96 5.70
N ASN A 52 -6.38 4.53 6.96
CA ASN A 52 -5.42 4.81 8.01
C ASN A 52 -5.35 3.65 9.01
N VAL A 53 -4.14 3.27 9.44
CA VAL A 53 -3.91 2.16 10.39
C VAL A 53 -4.50 2.40 11.79
N ASN A 54 -4.82 3.64 12.14
CA ASN A 54 -5.42 4.03 13.42
C ASN A 54 -6.93 4.26 13.31
N ALA A 55 -7.51 4.20 12.10
CA ALA A 55 -8.94 4.36 11.91
C ALA A 55 -9.72 3.21 12.55
N GLN A 56 -10.97 3.49 12.93
CA GLN A 56 -11.89 2.50 13.49
C GLN A 56 -11.95 1.25 12.61
N ILE A 57 -11.86 0.10 13.26
CA ILE A 57 -12.06 -1.21 12.62
C ILE A 57 -13.57 -1.44 12.51
N LEU A 58 -14.04 -1.62 11.28
CA LEU A 58 -15.43 -1.94 10.97
C LEU A 58 -15.66 -3.45 10.90
N ASP A 59 -14.66 -4.19 10.39
CA ASP A 59 -14.75 -5.63 10.23
C ASP A 59 -13.35 -6.29 10.10
N SER A 60 -13.34 -7.61 9.94
CA SER A 60 -12.18 -8.44 9.62
C SER A 60 -12.54 -9.47 8.56
N LEU A 61 -11.71 -9.60 7.53
CA LEU A 61 -11.85 -10.60 6.47
C LEU A 61 -10.71 -11.62 6.53
N GLN A 62 -11.03 -12.89 6.30
CA GLN A 62 -10.12 -14.02 6.22
C GLN A 62 -9.50 -14.17 4.83
N THR A 63 -8.39 -14.92 4.76
CA THR A 63 -7.81 -15.45 3.51
C THR A 63 -8.89 -15.98 2.55
N ASN A 64 -8.66 -15.75 1.25
CA ASN A 64 -9.52 -16.17 0.14
C ASN A 64 -10.92 -15.54 0.08
N GLN A 65 -11.29 -14.67 1.03
CA GLN A 65 -12.52 -13.89 0.86
C GLN A 65 -12.39 -12.94 -0.34
N GLN A 66 -13.41 -12.98 -1.20
CA GLN A 66 -13.48 -12.13 -2.39
C GLN A 66 -14.00 -10.74 -2.02
N VAL A 67 -13.37 -9.74 -2.63
CA VAL A 67 -13.75 -8.33 -2.53
C VAL A 67 -13.81 -7.72 -3.93
N VAL A 68 -14.52 -6.61 -4.08
CA VAL A 68 -14.49 -5.77 -5.29
C VAL A 68 -13.75 -4.49 -4.96
N ILE A 69 -12.77 -4.13 -5.79
CA ILE A 69 -12.06 -2.86 -5.67
C ILE A 69 -12.99 -1.75 -6.14
N LEU A 70 -13.36 -0.83 -5.26
CA LEU A 70 -14.22 0.30 -5.59
C LEU A 70 -13.41 1.53 -5.98
N LYS A 71 -12.34 1.80 -5.23
CA LYS A 71 -11.51 2.98 -5.43
C LYS A 71 -10.09 2.76 -4.94
N LYS A 72 -9.11 3.24 -5.70
CA LYS A 72 -7.74 3.39 -5.21
C LYS A 72 -7.60 4.75 -4.52
N GLU A 73 -7.13 4.76 -3.27
CA GLU A 73 -6.81 6.01 -2.57
C GLU A 73 -5.35 6.42 -2.81
N GLU A 74 -5.09 7.72 -2.84
CA GLU A 74 -3.74 8.28 -2.98
C GLU A 74 -2.88 8.00 -1.75
N THR A 75 -3.51 7.76 -0.59
CA THR A 75 -2.80 7.45 0.65
C THR A 75 -2.02 6.14 0.52
N ILE A 76 -0.70 6.24 0.71
CA ILE A 76 0.23 5.10 0.70
C ILE A 76 0.66 4.82 2.12
N LEU A 77 0.68 3.54 2.49
CA LEU A 77 1.27 3.06 3.73
C LEU A 77 2.52 2.25 3.40
N LYS A 78 3.62 2.59 4.06
CA LYS A 78 4.85 1.80 4.11
C LYS A 78 4.93 0.97 5.39
N LEU A 79 5.12 -0.34 5.24
CA LEU A 79 5.46 -1.27 6.34
C LEU A 79 6.70 -2.07 5.94
N GLY A 80 7.82 -1.84 6.65
CA GLY A 80 9.15 -2.25 6.17
C GLY A 80 9.39 -1.65 4.79
N GLU A 81 9.96 -2.40 3.84
CA GLU A 81 10.14 -1.95 2.46
C GLU A 81 8.91 -2.13 1.55
N ARG A 82 7.77 -2.55 2.12
CA ARG A 82 6.52 -2.72 1.38
C ARG A 82 5.71 -1.44 1.40
N ARG A 83 5.45 -0.88 0.22
CA ARG A 83 4.64 0.32 -0.03
C ARG A 83 3.40 -0.08 -0.82
N ALA A 84 2.22 0.20 -0.29
CA ALA A 84 0.97 -0.02 -1.04
C ALA A 84 -0.08 1.04 -0.70
N ASN A 85 -0.91 1.35 -1.70
CA ASN A 85 -2.07 2.20 -1.52
C ASN A 85 -3.12 1.54 -0.62
N TRP A 86 -4.00 2.35 -0.06
CA TRP A 86 -5.28 1.89 0.46
C TRP A 86 -6.30 1.78 -0.66
N TYR A 87 -7.24 0.85 -0.49
CA TYR A 87 -8.33 0.62 -1.41
C TYR A 87 -9.65 0.66 -0.65
N LYS A 88 -10.61 1.41 -1.18
CA LYS A 88 -12.01 1.23 -0.81
C LYS A 88 -12.50 -0.03 -1.50
N ILE A 89 -13.14 -0.91 -0.75
CA ILE A 89 -13.64 -2.19 -1.25
C ILE A 89 -15.10 -2.41 -0.86
N SER A 90 -15.79 -3.21 -1.67
CA SER A 90 -17.07 -3.83 -1.33
C SER A 90 -16.86 -5.33 -1.11
N TYR A 91 -17.57 -5.91 -0.15
CA TYR A 91 -17.50 -7.34 0.16
C TYR A 91 -18.84 -7.83 0.71
N GLN A 92 -19.07 -9.15 0.57
CA GLN A 92 -20.24 -9.83 1.12
C GLN A 92 -19.88 -10.48 2.45
N LYS A 93 -20.77 -10.33 3.43
CA LYS A 93 -20.69 -11.07 4.70
C LYS A 93 -22.09 -11.54 5.09
N GLY A 94 -22.33 -12.84 4.92
CA GLY A 94 -23.70 -13.38 4.92
C GLY A 94 -24.50 -12.71 3.82
N ASP A 95 -25.70 -12.23 4.17
CA ASP A 95 -26.63 -11.58 3.22
C ASP A 95 -26.41 -10.07 3.06
N LYS A 96 -25.34 -9.52 3.66
CA LYS A 96 -25.07 -8.09 3.67
C LYS A 96 -23.84 -7.72 2.84
N THR A 97 -24.05 -6.82 1.88
CA THR A 97 -22.99 -6.05 1.24
C THR A 97 -22.48 -4.99 2.20
N SER A 98 -21.18 -4.95 2.44
CA SER A 98 -20.53 -3.93 3.27
C SER A 98 -19.35 -3.30 2.53
N GLU A 99 -18.99 -2.09 2.93
CA GLU A 99 -17.85 -1.36 2.37
C GLU A 99 -16.87 -0.95 3.47
N GLY A 100 -15.63 -0.72 3.06
CA GLY A 100 -14.62 -0.11 3.91
C GLY A 100 -13.26 -0.09 3.23
N TYR A 101 -12.23 0.20 4.00
CA TYR A 101 -10.87 0.40 3.51
C TYR A 101 -9.95 -0.73 3.92
N VAL A 102 -9.17 -1.22 2.97
CA VAL A 102 -8.14 -2.24 3.18
C VAL A 102 -6.80 -1.76 2.61
N TRP A 103 -5.71 -2.11 3.28
CA TRP A 103 -4.38 -1.85 2.75
C TRP A 103 -4.06 -2.84 1.64
N GLY A 104 -3.66 -2.34 0.46
CA GLY A 104 -3.41 -3.17 -0.73
C GLY A 104 -2.33 -4.25 -0.53
N GLY A 105 -1.41 -4.04 0.42
CA GLY A 105 -0.40 -5.03 0.79
C GLY A 105 -0.93 -6.34 1.38
N ASN A 106 -2.22 -6.39 1.74
CA ASN A 106 -2.92 -7.58 2.26
C ASN A 106 -3.74 -8.33 1.20
N LEU A 107 -3.85 -7.77 -0.01
CA LEU A 107 -4.54 -8.41 -1.14
C LEU A 107 -3.55 -9.31 -1.90
N CYS A 108 -4.05 -10.36 -2.55
CA CYS A 108 -3.19 -11.18 -3.40
C CYS A 108 -2.75 -10.38 -4.63
N VAL A 109 -1.50 -10.57 -5.05
CA VAL A 109 -0.97 -9.96 -6.28
C VAL A 109 -1.45 -10.72 -7.51
N GLY A 110 -1.94 -11.95 -7.31
CA GLY A 110 -2.61 -12.74 -8.31
C GLY A 110 -3.25 -13.98 -7.67
N TYR A 111 -4.18 -14.59 -8.37
CA TYR A 111 -4.75 -15.87 -7.98
C TYR A 111 -5.13 -16.71 -9.19
N ARG A 112 -5.21 -18.03 -9.01
CA ARG A 112 -5.68 -18.99 -10.01
C ARG A 112 -6.55 -20.03 -9.34
N ASN A 113 -7.64 -20.40 -9.99
CA ASN A 113 -8.44 -21.54 -9.59
C ASN A 113 -8.01 -22.78 -10.40
N LYS A 114 -7.81 -23.91 -9.74
CA LYS A 114 -7.57 -25.21 -10.38
C LYS A 114 -8.21 -26.31 -9.55
N ASN A 115 -9.08 -27.10 -10.18
CA ASN A 115 -9.77 -28.23 -9.56
C ASN A 115 -10.54 -27.87 -8.28
N GLY A 116 -11.16 -26.69 -8.24
CA GLY A 116 -11.91 -26.21 -7.06
C GLY A 116 -11.04 -25.60 -5.95
N TYR A 117 -9.72 -25.55 -6.13
CA TYR A 117 -8.80 -24.90 -5.20
C TYR A 117 -8.35 -23.55 -5.73
N ASP A 118 -8.37 -22.54 -4.85
CA ASP A 118 -7.78 -21.24 -5.12
C ASP A 118 -6.33 -21.20 -4.66
N PHE A 119 -5.43 -20.93 -5.61
CA PHE A 119 -4.02 -20.65 -5.37
C PHE A 119 -3.85 -19.14 -5.32
N LEU A 120 -3.47 -18.62 -4.16
CA LEU A 120 -3.25 -17.20 -3.94
C LEU A 120 -1.75 -16.90 -3.94
N PHE A 121 -1.34 -15.87 -4.67
CA PHE A 121 0.04 -15.39 -4.72
C PHE A 121 0.11 -14.03 -4.03
N GLY A 122 1.13 -13.83 -3.21
CA GLY A 122 1.30 -12.60 -2.45
C GLY A 122 2.60 -12.59 -1.66
N LEU A 123 2.83 -11.51 -0.94
CA LEU A 123 4.05 -11.31 -0.17
C LEU A 123 3.73 -11.48 1.32
N THR A 124 4.35 -12.47 1.97
CA THR A 124 4.05 -12.81 3.38
C THR A 124 4.90 -12.04 4.39
N LYS A 125 6.08 -11.54 3.97
CA LYS A 125 7.00 -10.80 4.83
C LYS A 125 7.54 -9.54 4.15
N THR A 126 7.96 -8.59 4.97
CA THR A 126 8.66 -7.38 4.58
C THR A 126 9.95 -7.32 5.40
N VAL A 127 11.00 -6.70 4.86
CA VAL A 127 12.27 -6.47 5.56
C VAL A 127 12.43 -4.98 5.81
N ASN A 128 13.15 -4.59 6.86
CA ASN A 128 13.62 -3.22 7.00
C ASN A 128 15.03 -3.10 6.40
N LYS A 129 15.37 -1.96 5.79
CA LYS A 129 16.73 -1.69 5.29
C LYS A 129 17.83 -1.84 6.35
N LYS A 130 17.47 -1.69 7.63
CA LYS A 130 18.40 -1.83 8.77
C LYS A 130 18.58 -3.30 9.22
N ASP A 131 17.81 -4.23 8.66
CA ASP A 131 17.91 -5.64 9.01
C ASP A 131 19.16 -6.25 8.33
N LYS A 132 19.95 -7.02 9.09
CA LYS A 132 21.19 -7.67 8.61
C LYS A 132 21.02 -8.60 7.40
N GLN A 133 19.79 -8.95 7.05
CA GLN A 133 19.42 -9.83 5.95
C GLN A 133 18.93 -9.09 4.70
N SER A 134 19.00 -7.75 4.65
CA SER A 134 18.66 -7.01 3.43
C SER A 134 19.68 -7.36 2.33
N PRO A 135 19.28 -7.99 1.21
CA PRO A 135 20.20 -8.21 0.11
C PRO A 135 20.65 -6.85 -0.45
N GLU A 136 21.96 -6.66 -0.64
CA GLU A 136 22.48 -5.55 -1.44
C GLU A 136 22.08 -5.79 -2.90
N ILE A 137 20.97 -5.18 -3.33
CA ILE A 137 20.55 -5.26 -4.72
C ILE A 137 21.32 -4.18 -5.50
N THR A 138 22.45 -4.57 -6.10
CA THR A 138 23.11 -3.74 -7.12
C THR A 138 22.30 -3.86 -8.42
N ILE A 139 21.42 -2.89 -8.69
CA ILE A 139 20.75 -2.79 -9.98
C ILE A 139 21.79 -2.23 -10.96
N GLN A 140 22.39 -3.09 -11.79
CA GLN A 140 23.17 -2.62 -12.93
C GLN A 140 22.18 -2.04 -13.96
N GLN A 141 22.27 -0.73 -14.18
CA GLN A 141 21.58 -0.08 -15.29
C GLN A 141 22.39 -0.39 -16.57
N ASN A 142 21.77 -1.10 -17.51
CA ASN A 142 22.28 -1.28 -18.87
C ASN A 142 22.04 -0.05 -19.72
#